data_AF-A0A838VWV6-F1
#
_entry.id   AF-A0A838VWV6-F1
#
_cell.length_a   1.000
_cell.length_b   1.000
_cell.length_c   1.000
_cell.angle_alpha   90.00
_cell.angle_beta   90.00
_cell.angle_gamma   90.00
#
_symmetry.space_group_name_H-M   'P 1'
#
loop_
_entity.id
_entity.type
_entity.pdbx_description
1 polymer ?
#
loop_
_entity_poly.entity_id
_entity_poly.type
_entity_poly.pdbx_seq_one_letter_code
_entity_poly.pdbx_strand_id
1 'polypeptide(L)'
;MQNQNTNAIFAIAVIMTAFTAVLQFGSANLAFSQEVPLLPINTGNETLDISLPVFYECIEEAVDASENAPQQDSYFEDEPTKNEVRACYQAVFIDNPVEEENNNDEDEEDDE
;
A
#
# COMPACT_ATOMS: atom_id res chain seq x y z
N MET A 1 31.29 57.63 3.48
CA MET A 1 30.10 57.13 2.76
C MET A 1 30.37 55.72 2.27
N GLN A 2 30.41 54.75 3.17
CA GLN A 2 30.51 53.31 2.85
C GLN A 2 29.56 52.65 3.84
N ASN A 3 28.30 52.42 3.47
CA ASN A 3 27.41 51.69 4.37
C ASN A 3 26.23 51.05 3.63
N GLN A 4 25.63 51.73 2.65
CA GLN A 4 24.41 51.22 2.02
C GLN A 4 24.69 50.06 1.04
N ASN A 5 25.73 50.19 0.21
CA ASN A 5 26.06 49.18 -0.80
C ASN A 5 26.66 47.91 -0.18
N THR A 6 27.48 48.05 0.88
CA THR A 6 28.09 46.91 1.58
C THR A 6 27.05 46.09 2.34
N ASN A 7 26.10 46.75 3.01
CA ASN A 7 25.02 46.05 3.72
C ASN A 7 24.06 45.35 2.75
N ALA A 8 23.80 45.94 1.58
CA ALA A 8 22.99 45.30 0.53
C ALA A 8 23.68 44.05 -0.05
N ILE A 9 24.99 44.10 -0.28
CA ILE A 9 25.76 42.95 -0.78
C ILE A 9 25.78 41.81 0.25
N PHE A 10 25.95 42.13 1.54
CA PHE A 10 25.88 41.13 2.61
C PHE A 10 24.49 40.49 2.72
N ALA A 11 23.43 41.28 2.60
CA ALA A 11 22.06 40.76 2.62
C ALA A 11 21.80 39.79 1.46
N ILE A 12 22.24 40.13 0.24
CA ILE A 12 22.08 39.26 -0.93
C ILE A 12 22.87 37.95 -0.76
N ALA A 13 24.09 38.01 -0.21
CA ALA A 13 24.91 36.83 0.03
C ALA A 13 24.27 35.85 1.03
N VAL A 14 23.67 36.37 2.11
CA VAL A 14 22.97 35.55 3.12
C VAL A 14 21.71 34.90 2.56
N ILE A 15 20.98 35.61 1.70
CA ILE A 15 19.79 35.09 1.04
C ILE A 15 20.18 33.93 0.11
N MET A 16 21.20 34.11 -0.73
CA MET A 16 21.67 33.09 -1.67
C MET A 16 22.15 31.81 -0.96
N THR A 17 22.87 31.93 0.15
CA THR A 17 23.33 30.76 0.91
C THR A 17 22.19 30.01 1.59
N ALA A 18 21.18 30.71 2.10
CA ALA A 18 19.99 30.09 2.66
C ALA A 18 19.19 29.30 1.60
N PHE A 19 19.04 29.83 0.38
CA PHE A 19 18.38 29.12 -0.71
C PHE A 19 19.13 27.86 -1.15
N THR A 20 20.47 27.90 -1.22
CA THR A 20 21.27 26.72 -1.57
C THR A 20 21.22 25.63 -0.50
N ALA A 21 21.11 25.99 0.79
CA ALA A 21 21.02 25.02 1.87
C ALA A 21 19.70 24.23 1.83
N VAL A 22 18.59 24.86 1.47
CA VAL A 22 17.27 24.20 1.38
C VAL A 22 17.21 23.16 0.25
N LEU A 23 17.91 23.42 -0.87
CA LEU A 23 17.94 22.51 -2.02
C LEU A 23 18.73 21.21 -1.76
N GLN A 24 19.54 21.14 -0.69
CA GLN A 24 20.33 19.96 -0.35
C GLN A 24 19.63 18.99 0.61
N PHE A 25 18.47 19.34 1.17
CA PHE A 25 17.69 18.45 2.06
C PHE A 25 16.69 17.53 1.32
N GLY A 26 16.79 17.42 0.00
CA GLY A 26 15.80 16.77 -0.86
C GLY A 26 16.02 15.29 -1.19
N SER A 27 16.88 14.56 -0.47
CA SER A 27 16.98 13.10 -0.64
C SER A 27 16.54 12.41 0.64
N ALA A 28 15.23 12.38 0.86
CA ALA A 28 14.63 11.34 1.68
C ALA A 28 15.09 10.00 1.11
N ASN A 29 15.63 9.13 1.96
CA ASN A 29 15.94 7.76 1.57
C ASN A 29 14.63 7.10 1.16
N LEU A 30 14.35 7.08 -0.15
CA LEU A 30 13.26 6.30 -0.71
C LEU A 30 13.65 4.84 -0.51
N ALA A 31 13.13 4.24 0.55
CA ALA A 31 13.17 2.81 0.75
C ALA A 31 12.22 2.20 -0.29
N PHE A 32 12.74 1.92 -1.47
CA PHE A 32 12.02 1.12 -2.45
C PHE A 32 12.05 -0.33 -1.97
N SER A 33 10.93 -0.83 -1.43
CA SER A 33 10.73 -2.27 -1.31
C SER A 33 10.67 -2.83 -2.74
N GLN A 34 11.61 -3.71 -3.08
CA GLN A 34 11.56 -4.41 -4.34
C GLN A 34 10.34 -5.34 -4.29
N GLU A 35 9.36 -5.11 -5.16
CA GLU A 35 8.21 -6.00 -5.33
C GLU A 35 8.72 -7.42 -5.59
N VAL A 36 8.39 -8.33 -4.67
CA VAL A 36 8.66 -9.75 -4.87
C VAL A 36 7.61 -10.24 -5.86
N PRO A 37 8.00 -10.82 -7.01
CA PRO A 37 7.03 -11.35 -7.96
C PRO A 37 6.16 -12.38 -7.23
N LEU A 38 4.86 -12.11 -7.22
CA LEU A 38 3.89 -12.93 -6.50
C LEU A 38 3.93 -14.34 -7.10
N LEU A 39 4.24 -15.33 -6.26
CA LEU A 39 4.08 -16.73 -6.64
C LEU A 39 2.58 -16.98 -6.85
N PRO A 40 2.18 -17.76 -7.88
CA PRO A 40 0.79 -18.16 -8.02
C PRO A 40 0.35 -18.89 -6.74
N ILE A 41 -0.80 -18.50 -6.20
CA ILE A 41 -1.36 -19.17 -5.03
C ILE A 41 -1.74 -20.59 -5.44
N ASN A 42 -1.10 -21.55 -4.78
CA ASN A 42 -1.39 -22.97 -4.92
C ASN A 42 -1.11 -23.62 -3.58
N THR A 43 -2.14 -23.64 -2.75
CA THR A 43 -2.11 -24.21 -1.40
C THR A 43 -2.45 -25.69 -1.41
N GLY A 44 -2.88 -26.23 -2.56
CA GLY A 44 -3.45 -27.57 -2.69
C GLY A 44 -4.88 -27.66 -2.15
N ASN A 45 -5.54 -26.53 -1.92
CA ASN A 45 -6.93 -26.43 -1.52
C ASN A 45 -7.63 -25.34 -2.35
N GLU A 46 -8.56 -25.75 -3.21
CA GLU A 46 -9.22 -24.88 -4.19
C GLU A 46 -9.98 -23.74 -3.53
N THR A 47 -10.75 -24.04 -2.48
CA THR A 47 -11.44 -23.00 -1.70
C THR A 47 -10.46 -21.94 -1.19
N LEU A 48 -9.30 -22.36 -0.66
CA LEU A 48 -8.29 -21.46 -0.12
C LEU A 48 -7.58 -20.67 -1.24
N ASP A 49 -7.34 -21.31 -2.39
CA ASP A 49 -6.72 -20.66 -3.55
C ASP A 49 -7.61 -19.55 -4.14
N ILE A 50 -8.93 -19.71 -4.06
CA ILE A 50 -9.90 -18.69 -4.50
C ILE A 50 -10.13 -17.62 -3.42
N SER A 51 -10.25 -18.03 -2.16
CA SER A 51 -10.63 -17.11 -1.07
C SER A 51 -9.47 -16.27 -0.52
N LEU A 52 -8.22 -16.72 -0.64
CA LEU A 52 -7.05 -15.94 -0.20
C LEU A 52 -6.93 -14.59 -0.91
N PRO A 53 -6.97 -14.50 -2.25
CA PRO A 53 -6.97 -13.22 -2.96
C PRO A 53 -8.07 -12.27 -2.46
N VAL A 54 -9.30 -12.77 -2.33
CA VAL A 54 -10.46 -11.99 -1.85
C VAL A 54 -10.27 -11.51 -0.42
N PHE A 55 -9.65 -12.33 0.44
CA PHE A 55 -9.32 -11.95 1.81
C PHE A 55 -8.29 -10.81 1.87
N TYR A 56 -7.25 -10.85 1.03
CA TYR A 56 -6.27 -9.76 0.96
C TYR A 56 -6.87 -8.47 0.40
N GLU A 57 -7.72 -8.57 -0.63
CA GLU A 57 -8.46 -7.42 -1.17
C GLU A 57 -9.37 -6.78 -0.11
N CYS A 58 -10.08 -7.59 0.67
CA CYS A 58 -10.88 -7.09 1.80
C CYS A 58 -10.03 -6.32 2.83
N ILE A 59 -8.82 -6.81 3.12
CA ILE A 59 -7.92 -6.16 4.07
C ILE A 59 -7.48 -4.79 3.54
N GLU A 60 -7.07 -4.72 2.27
CA GLU A 60 -6.67 -3.47 1.62
C GLU A 60 -7.81 -2.45 1.65
N GLU A 61 -9.03 -2.85 1.25
CA GLU A 61 -10.20 -1.98 1.30
C GLU A 61 -10.52 -1.48 2.72
N ALA A 62 -10.34 -2.34 3.74
CA ALA A 62 -10.60 -1.98 5.12
C ALA A 62 -9.59 -0.96 5.66
N VAL A 63 -8.31 -1.07 5.28
CA VAL A 63 -7.26 -0.10 5.61
C VAL A 63 -7.53 1.24 4.92
N ASP A 64 -7.78 1.22 3.62
CA ASP A 64 -8.08 2.44 2.84
C ASP A 64 -9.31 3.18 3.39
N ALA A 65 -10.35 2.43 3.80
CA ALA A 65 -11.54 3.01 4.39
C ALA A 65 -11.30 3.63 5.78
N SER A 66 -10.27 3.19 6.49
CA SER A 66 -9.93 3.65 7.84
C SER A 66 -8.78 4.66 7.90
N GLU A 67 -8.11 4.93 6.77
CA GLU A 67 -7.01 5.91 6.62
C GLU A 67 -7.36 7.31 7.17
N ASN A 68 -8.63 7.71 7.02
CA ASN A 68 -9.12 9.03 7.47
C ASN A 68 -9.80 8.99 8.86
N ALA A 69 -9.88 7.81 9.48
CA ALA A 69 -10.31 7.71 10.86
C ALA A 69 -9.23 8.30 11.77
N PRO A 70 -9.57 8.90 12.92
CA PRO A 70 -8.58 9.31 13.91
C PRO A 70 -7.94 8.07 14.53
N GLN A 71 -6.99 7.46 13.83
CA GLN A 71 -6.18 6.36 14.31
C GLN A 71 -5.18 6.88 15.34
N GLN A 72 -5.02 6.15 16.45
CA GLN A 72 -4.16 6.57 17.57
C GLN A 72 -2.67 6.29 17.33
N ASP A 73 -2.33 5.48 16.33
CA ASP A 73 -0.97 5.02 16.06
C ASP A 73 -0.72 5.05 14.54
N SER A 74 0.31 5.79 14.12
CA SER A 74 0.69 5.95 12.72
C SER A 74 1.12 4.64 12.06
N TYR A 75 1.40 3.60 12.84
CA TYR A 75 1.69 2.27 12.30
C TYR A 75 0.52 1.72 11.48
N PHE A 76 -0.73 2.01 11.86
CA PHE A 76 -1.93 1.48 11.18
C PHE A 76 -2.43 2.35 10.02
N GLU A 77 -1.68 3.37 9.62
CA GLU A 77 -2.01 4.18 8.43
C GLU A 77 -1.93 3.33 7.16
N ASP A 78 -0.92 2.47 7.07
CA ASP A 78 -0.69 1.57 5.92
C ASP A 78 -0.88 0.07 6.27
N GLU A 79 -1.20 -0.23 7.54
CA GLU A 79 -1.23 -1.61 8.05
C GLU A 79 -2.59 -1.91 8.69
N PRO A 80 -3.13 -3.13 8.52
CA PRO A 80 -4.42 -3.47 9.07
C PRO A 80 -4.36 -3.67 10.57
N THR A 81 -5.38 -3.16 11.25
CA THR A 81 -5.64 -3.48 12.65
C THR A 81 -6.14 -4.92 12.78
N LYS A 82 -5.95 -5.48 13.97
CA LYS A 82 -6.48 -6.81 14.32
C LYS A 82 -7.99 -6.95 14.09
N ASN A 83 -8.74 -5.86 14.22
CA ASN A 83 -10.19 -5.89 14.05
C ASN A 83 -10.57 -5.97 12.59
N GLU A 84 -9.90 -5.23 11.71
CA GLU A 84 -10.10 -5.29 10.26
C GLU A 84 -9.76 -6.68 9.73
N VAL A 85 -8.61 -7.24 10.12
CA VAL A 85 -8.23 -8.62 9.76
C VAL A 85 -9.30 -9.63 10.18
N ARG A 86 -9.82 -9.51 11.41
CA ARG A 86 -10.88 -10.41 11.90
C ARG A 86 -12.18 -10.25 11.12
N ALA A 87 -12.57 -9.01 10.81
CA ALA A 87 -13.79 -8.72 10.06
C ALA A 87 -13.73 -9.34 8.66
N CYS A 88 -12.60 -9.16 7.97
CA CYS A 88 -12.39 -9.77 6.66
C CYS A 88 -12.36 -11.31 6.71
N TYR A 89 -11.76 -11.89 7.74
CA TYR A 89 -11.77 -13.34 7.89
C TYR A 89 -13.20 -13.89 8.03
N GLN A 90 -14.01 -13.23 8.86
CA GLN A 90 -15.41 -13.59 9.06
C GLN A 90 -16.19 -13.44 7.74
N ALA A 91 -16.02 -12.32 7.04
CA ALA A 91 -16.74 -12.04 5.80
C ALA A 91 -16.41 -13.06 4.69
N VAL A 92 -15.13 -13.38 4.49
CA VAL A 92 -14.66 -14.20 3.36
C VAL A 92 -14.76 -15.69 3.64
N PHE A 93 -14.43 -16.15 4.86
CA PHE A 93 -14.34 -17.58 5.14
C PHE A 93 -15.57 -18.15 5.85
N ILE A 94 -16.36 -17.31 6.55
CA ILE A 94 -17.46 -17.79 7.39
C ILE A 94 -18.83 -17.40 6.82
N ASP A 95 -18.99 -16.14 6.42
CA ASP A 95 -20.29 -15.60 6.03
C ASP A 95 -20.57 -15.81 4.53
N ASN A 96 -19.54 -15.72 3.67
CA ASN A 96 -19.62 -16.00 2.24
C ASN A 96 -18.51 -16.96 1.80
N PRO A 97 -18.51 -18.23 2.26
CA PRO A 97 -17.55 -19.20 1.76
C PRO A 97 -17.72 -19.31 0.25
N VAL A 98 -16.63 -19.13 -0.49
CA VAL A 98 -16.66 -19.31 -1.94
C VAL A 98 -16.98 -20.78 -2.20
N GLU A 99 -18.13 -21.04 -2.81
CA GLU A 99 -18.49 -22.38 -3.25
C GLU A 99 -17.60 -22.76 -4.43
N GLU A 100 -17.05 -23.98 -4.42
CA GLU A 100 -16.32 -24.51 -5.58
C GLU A 100 -17.28 -24.51 -6.78
N GLU A 101 -17.01 -23.64 -7.76
CA GLU A 101 -17.63 -23.78 -9.08
C GLU A 101 -17.14 -25.11 -9.65
N ASN A 102 -17.97 -26.14 -9.51
CA ASN A 102 -17.77 -27.41 -10.20
C ASN A 102 -17.92 -27.14 -11.69
N ASN A 103 -16.84 -26.71 -12.33
CA ASN A 103 -16.70 -26.70 -13.78
C ASN A 103 -16.57 -28.16 -14.23
N ASN A 104 -17.68 -28.89 -14.20
CA ASN A 104 -17.89 -30.00 -15.11
C ASN A 104 -18.14 -29.37 -16.48
N ASP A 105 -17.08 -28.82 -17.07
CA ASP A 105 -17.01 -28.67 -18.52
C ASP A 105 -16.96 -30.12 -19.03
N GLU A 106 -18.14 -30.64 -19.37
CA GLU A 106 -18.27 -31.83 -20.18
C GLU A 106 -17.54 -31.54 -21.48
N ASP A 107 -16.29 -32.02 -21.58
CA ASP A 107 -15.55 -32.12 -22.82
C ASP A 107 -16.41 -32.98 -23.77
N GLU A 108 -17.25 -32.33 -24.58
CA GLU A 108 -17.83 -32.92 -25.79
C GLU A 108 -16.64 -33.22 -26.72
N GLU A 109 -16.12 -34.45 -26.62
CA GLU A 109 -15.30 -35.06 -27.66
C GLU A 109 -16.18 -35.24 -28.91
N ASP A 110 -16.24 -34.20 -29.73
CA ASP A 110 -16.51 -34.32 -31.17
C ASP A 110 -15.22 -34.75 -31.89
N ASP A 111 -15.42 -35.52 -32.97
CA ASP A 111 -14.46 -36.00 -34.00
C ASP A 111 -13.88 -37.41 -33.72
N GLU A 112 -14.10 -38.49 -34.50
CA GLU A 112 -14.44 -38.72 -35.93
C GLU A 112 -15.12 -40.09 -36.14
#